data_AF-A0A4S2EZR1-F1
#
_entry.id   AF-A0A4S2EZR1-F1
#
_cell.length_a   1.000
_cell.length_b   1.000
_cell.length_c   1.000
_cell.angle_alpha   90.00
_cell.angle_beta   90.00
_cell.angle_gamma   90.00
#
_symmetry.space_group_name_H-M   'P 1'
#
loop_
_entity.id
_entity.type
_entity.pdbx_description
1 polymer ?
#
loop_
_entity_poly.entity_id
_entity_poly.type
_entity_poly.pdbx_seq_one_letter_code
_entity_poly.pdbx_strand_id
1 'polypeptide(L)'
;MDTAATAQEVLEACGGKDNILSTSVCMTRLRLELANPDEVDEDRLKTLHGVLGLRGRNDHGLEVVFGPAIIDSIATEFSALIERPLVRKAAKAITRMTPALPSQPKDARNLRGDNPSRKASYAAQRKANRSQAQAKQGTWDQEASEDADLDELRRLLEGPGALLNTLENDPEAPAACARRLLVINGPNLNMLGVREPDIYGHETYSDLVDLCHLEGARAGFSEVRCFQSNHEGAIVDVIQDALDVYDAIVINPAAYTHTSVAILDALKAVAIPAVEVHISDVSEREDFRQVSYVRSACVATVMGEGFAGYGHAMRILARCLDENA
;
A
#
# COMPACT_ATOMS: atom_id res chain seq x y z
N MET A 1 32.41 -15.46 -7.47
CA MET A 1 32.53 -14.19 -6.74
C MET A 1 32.71 -14.54 -5.29
N ASP A 2 33.79 -14.06 -4.67
CA ASP A 2 34.07 -14.34 -3.26
C ASP A 2 33.26 -13.36 -2.40
N THR A 3 32.17 -13.85 -1.82
CA THR A 3 31.24 -13.02 -1.04
C THR A 3 31.80 -12.60 0.30
N ALA A 4 32.74 -13.37 0.86
CA ALA A 4 33.41 -13.03 2.12
C ALA A 4 34.39 -11.88 1.89
N ALA A 5 35.19 -11.95 0.82
CA ALA A 5 36.08 -10.86 0.43
C ALA A 5 35.31 -9.56 0.15
N THR A 6 34.20 -9.63 -0.58
CA THR A 6 33.35 -8.46 -0.84
C THR A 6 32.75 -7.90 0.45
N ALA A 7 32.28 -8.73 1.38
CA ALA A 7 31.77 -8.25 2.67
C ALA A 7 32.85 -7.52 3.50
N GLN A 8 34.07 -8.02 3.48
CA GLN A 8 35.22 -7.39 4.14
C GLN A 8 35.57 -6.03 3.51
N GLU A 9 35.62 -5.96 2.17
CA GLU A 9 35.89 -4.72 1.44
C GLU A 9 34.82 -3.65 1.71
N VAL A 10 33.55 -4.06 1.80
CA VAL A 10 32.43 -3.17 2.15
C VAL A 10 32.58 -2.64 3.57
N LEU A 11 32.95 -3.51 4.52
CA LEU A 11 33.15 -3.12 5.91
C LEU A 11 34.27 -2.09 6.05
N GLU A 12 35.40 -2.32 5.37
CA GLU A 12 36.53 -1.38 5.36
C GLU A 12 36.16 -0.04 4.73
N ALA A 13 35.40 -0.06 3.63
CA ALA A 13 34.96 1.17 2.98
C ALA A 13 33.87 1.92 3.78
N CYS A 14 33.22 1.27 4.75
CA CYS A 14 32.27 1.91 5.66
C CYS A 14 32.93 2.44 6.95
N GLY A 15 34.27 2.50 7.06
CA GLY A 15 34.94 2.96 8.28
C GLY A 15 35.11 1.88 9.37
N GLY A 16 34.83 0.61 9.04
CA GLY A 16 35.01 -0.52 9.95
C GLY A 16 33.80 -0.81 10.84
N LYS A 17 33.95 -1.81 11.71
CA LYS A 17 32.85 -2.39 12.50
C LYS A 17 32.21 -1.41 13.48
N ASP A 18 32.99 -0.50 14.04
CA ASP A 18 32.52 0.43 15.08
C ASP A 18 31.64 1.53 14.49
N ASN A 19 31.75 1.76 13.18
CA ASN A 19 30.88 2.68 12.45
C ASN A 19 29.51 2.07 12.12
N ILE A 20 29.31 0.75 12.25
CA ILE A 20 28.03 0.09 11.91
C ILE A 20 27.14 -0.01 13.15
N LEU A 21 26.05 0.76 13.19
CA LEU A 21 25.04 0.72 14.25
C LEU A 21 24.05 -0.42 14.07
N SER A 22 23.49 -0.55 12.87
CA SER A 22 22.52 -1.59 12.54
C SER A 22 22.66 -2.08 11.10
N THR A 23 22.25 -3.32 10.86
CA THR A 23 22.31 -3.93 9.53
C THR A 23 21.00 -4.63 9.21
N SER A 24 20.42 -4.30 8.06
CA SER A 24 19.27 -5.00 7.50
C SER A 24 19.45 -5.34 6.04
N VAL A 25 18.81 -6.41 5.58
CA VAL A 25 18.91 -6.86 4.20
C VAL A 25 17.53 -6.90 3.55
N CYS A 26 17.48 -6.57 2.26
CA CYS A 26 16.32 -6.79 1.40
C CYS A 26 16.72 -7.53 0.12
N MET A 27 15.78 -7.71 -0.81
CA MET A 27 16.00 -8.51 -2.02
C MET A 27 17.20 -8.12 -2.87
N THR A 28 17.74 -6.90 -2.78
CA THR A 28 18.88 -6.48 -3.62
C THR A 28 19.90 -5.61 -2.91
N ARG A 29 19.68 -5.28 -1.63
CA ARG A 29 20.46 -4.25 -0.93
C ARG A 29 20.80 -4.66 0.49
N LEU A 30 22.02 -4.30 0.88
CA LEU A 30 22.47 -4.25 2.26
C LEU A 30 22.22 -2.84 2.77
N ARG A 31 21.51 -2.70 3.89
CA ARG A 31 21.17 -1.43 4.50
C ARG A 31 21.91 -1.31 5.82
N LEU A 32 22.61 -0.20 5.96
CA LEU A 32 23.46 0.11 7.10
C LEU A 32 22.97 1.40 7.74
N GLU A 33 22.98 1.40 9.06
CA GLU A 33 22.89 2.60 9.88
C GLU A 33 24.27 2.86 10.46
N LEU A 34 24.77 4.08 10.29
CA LEU A 34 26.16 4.44 10.52
C LEU A 34 26.28 5.40 11.70
N ALA A 35 27.33 5.24 12.51
CA ALA A 35 27.62 6.17 13.60
C ALA A 35 28.13 7.51 13.05
N ASN A 36 29.01 7.45 12.05
CA ASN A 36 29.66 8.56 11.38
C ASN A 36 29.67 8.36 9.84
N PRO A 37 28.83 9.08 9.10
CA PRO A 37 28.75 9.00 7.64
C PRO A 37 30.03 9.48 6.93
N ASP A 38 30.78 10.39 7.55
CA ASP A 38 31.97 11.00 6.94
C ASP A 38 33.15 10.02 6.83
N GLU A 39 33.09 8.89 7.53
CA GLU A 39 34.09 7.80 7.46
C GLU A 39 33.84 6.85 6.28
N VAL A 40 32.78 7.05 5.51
CA VAL A 40 32.44 6.21 4.35
C VAL A 40 33.21 6.66 3.11
N ASP A 41 33.99 5.74 2.54
CA ASP A 41 34.62 5.91 1.22
C ASP A 41 33.65 5.44 0.12
N GLU A 42 32.79 6.35 -0.33
CA GLU A 42 31.82 6.06 -1.39
C GLU A 42 32.46 5.67 -2.72
N ASP A 43 33.61 6.24 -3.05
CA ASP A 43 34.27 5.99 -4.33
C ASP A 43 34.86 4.59 -4.34
N ARG A 44 35.46 4.15 -3.23
CA ARG A 44 35.87 2.76 -3.04
C ARG A 44 34.67 1.83 -3.14
N LEU A 45 33.56 2.10 -2.45
CA LEU A 45 32.34 1.29 -2.52
C LEU A 45 31.78 1.13 -3.94
N LYS A 46 31.77 2.19 -4.76
CA LYS A 46 31.27 2.14 -6.15
C LYS A 46 32.15 1.29 -7.08
N THR A 47 33.43 1.11 -6.75
CA THR A 47 34.38 0.31 -7.54
C THR A 47 34.44 -1.16 -7.13
N LEU A 48 33.82 -1.53 -6.01
CA LEU A 48 33.81 -2.91 -5.53
C LEU A 48 33.03 -3.82 -6.50
N HIS A 49 33.60 -4.99 -6.75
CA HIS A 49 32.98 -5.96 -7.65
C HIS A 49 31.61 -6.39 -7.10
N GLY A 50 30.58 -6.32 -7.93
CA GLY A 50 29.20 -6.68 -7.58
C GLY A 50 28.41 -5.61 -6.82
N VAL A 51 28.99 -4.46 -6.49
CA VAL A 51 28.21 -3.27 -6.12
C VAL A 51 27.63 -2.65 -7.39
N LEU A 52 26.30 -2.56 -7.45
CA LEU A 52 25.53 -1.99 -8.55
C LEU A 52 25.18 -0.50 -8.31
N GLY A 53 25.35 -0.03 -7.08
CA GLY A 53 25.12 1.37 -6.73
C GLY A 53 24.99 1.60 -5.23
N LEU A 54 25.01 2.86 -4.84
CA LEU A 54 24.81 3.34 -3.47
C LEU A 54 23.58 4.24 -3.38
N ARG A 55 22.89 4.23 -2.23
CA ARG A 55 21.77 5.13 -1.93
C ARG A 55 21.91 5.64 -0.50
N GLY A 56 21.91 6.95 -0.32
CA GLY A 56 21.66 7.56 0.99
C GLY A 56 20.19 7.41 1.37
N ARG A 57 19.92 7.08 2.65
CA ARG A 57 18.56 6.93 3.17
C ARG A 57 18.14 8.11 4.05
N ASN A 58 19.05 8.55 4.93
CA ASN A 58 19.00 9.68 5.88
C ASN A 58 20.46 10.13 6.13
N ASP A 59 20.72 11.15 6.95
CA ASP A 59 22.08 11.61 7.30
C ASP A 59 23.00 10.44 7.73
N HIS A 60 22.46 9.46 8.46
CA HIS A 60 23.21 8.29 8.98
C HIS A 60 22.94 6.96 8.25
N GLY A 61 22.23 6.97 7.12
CA GLY A 61 21.75 5.74 6.47
C GLY A 61 22.38 5.49 5.10
N LEU A 62 22.99 4.32 4.92
CA LEU A 62 23.61 3.90 3.66
C LEU A 62 22.99 2.59 3.14
N GLU A 63 22.62 2.54 1.85
CA GLU A 63 22.26 1.30 1.17
C GLU A 63 23.28 0.96 0.06
N VAL A 64 23.82 -0.26 0.12
CA VAL A 64 24.71 -0.81 -0.90
C VAL A 64 23.94 -1.85 -1.71
N VAL A 65 23.85 -1.64 -3.03
CA VAL A 65 23.05 -2.49 -3.94
C VAL A 65 23.96 -3.58 -4.53
N PHE A 66 23.62 -4.87 -4.34
CA PHE A 66 24.37 -6.01 -4.87
C PHE A 66 23.58 -6.87 -5.87
N GLY A 67 22.27 -6.66 -5.95
CA GLY A 67 21.38 -7.49 -6.78
C GLY A 67 20.98 -8.80 -6.09
N PRO A 68 19.94 -9.50 -6.62
CA PRO A 68 19.23 -10.53 -5.87
C PRO A 68 19.95 -11.88 -5.78
N ALA A 69 20.96 -12.12 -6.61
CA ALA A 69 21.64 -13.41 -6.66
C ALA A 69 22.70 -13.59 -5.56
N ILE A 70 23.25 -12.49 -5.04
CA ILE A 70 24.44 -12.51 -4.16
C ILE A 70 24.22 -11.84 -2.81
N ILE A 71 23.12 -11.09 -2.65
CA ILE A 71 22.91 -10.24 -1.47
C ILE A 71 22.78 -11.04 -0.17
N ASP A 72 22.08 -12.18 -0.17
CA ASP A 72 21.88 -12.99 1.04
C ASP A 72 23.19 -13.55 1.58
N SER A 73 24.08 -14.00 0.69
CA SER A 73 25.41 -14.47 1.06
C SER A 73 26.26 -13.34 1.62
N ILE A 74 26.32 -12.19 0.93
CA ILE A 74 27.08 -11.02 1.38
C ILE A 74 26.57 -10.51 2.74
N ALA A 75 25.26 -10.42 2.94
CA ALA A 75 24.68 -9.96 4.20
C ALA A 75 24.97 -10.91 5.37
N THR A 76 25.02 -12.22 5.11
CA THR A 76 25.35 -13.23 6.11
C THR A 76 26.82 -13.12 6.54
N GLU A 77 27.74 -13.03 5.59
CA GLU A 77 29.18 -12.81 5.86
C GLU A 77 29.42 -11.49 6.58
N PHE A 78 28.76 -10.41 6.12
CA PHE A 78 28.88 -9.09 6.71
C PHE A 78 28.40 -9.06 8.17
N SER A 79 27.26 -9.71 8.47
CA SER A 79 26.72 -9.85 9.82
C SER A 79 27.67 -10.61 10.76
N ALA A 80 28.36 -11.64 10.23
CA ALA A 80 29.37 -12.37 10.98
C ALA A 80 30.60 -11.49 11.30
N LEU A 81 31.04 -10.66 10.35
CA LEU A 81 32.20 -9.77 10.53
C LEU A 81 31.96 -8.67 11.58
N ILE A 82 30.73 -8.16 11.69
CA ILE A 82 30.39 -7.11 12.66
C ILE A 82 29.94 -7.65 14.02
N GLU A 83 29.80 -8.98 14.17
CA GLU A 83 29.28 -9.65 15.37
C GLU A 83 27.91 -9.12 15.83
N ARG A 84 27.05 -8.71 14.88
CA ARG A 84 25.70 -8.16 15.15
C ARG A 84 24.63 -8.91 14.37
N PRO A 85 23.42 -9.05 14.92
CA PRO A 85 22.34 -9.79 14.27
C PRO A 85 21.85 -9.09 13.00
N LEU A 86 21.72 -9.86 11.92
CA LEU A 86 21.13 -9.40 10.67
C LEU A 86 19.61 -9.27 10.83
N VAL A 87 19.09 -8.05 10.75
CA VAL A 87 17.63 -7.82 10.75
C VAL A 87 17.09 -8.08 9.35
N ARG A 88 16.45 -9.23 9.17
CA ARG A 88 15.68 -9.53 7.95
C ARG A 88 14.30 -8.90 8.08
N LYS A 89 13.98 -7.92 7.25
CA LYS A 89 12.57 -7.56 7.05
C LYS A 89 11.90 -8.76 6.39
N ALA A 90 10.90 -9.34 7.04
CA ALA A 90 10.23 -10.55 6.58
C ALA A 90 9.83 -10.42 5.10
N ALA A 91 10.47 -11.22 4.25
CA ALA A 91 9.94 -11.56 2.95
C ALA A 91 8.95 -12.71 3.16
N LYS A 92 7.69 -12.55 2.74
CA LYS A 92 6.72 -13.66 2.64
C LYS A 92 7.42 -14.82 1.90
N ALA A 93 7.55 -15.97 2.57
CA ALA A 93 8.24 -17.13 2.03
C ALA A 93 7.60 -17.60 0.72
N ILE A 94 8.31 -17.46 -0.40
CA ILE A 94 7.98 -18.14 -1.66
C ILE A 94 8.73 -19.47 -1.64
N THR A 95 8.06 -20.52 -1.17
CA THR A 95 8.54 -21.89 -1.31
C THR A 95 8.58 -22.27 -2.79
N ARG A 96 9.77 -22.62 -3.29
CA ARG A 96 9.99 -23.23 -4.60
C ARG A 96 9.15 -24.51 -4.75
N MET A 97 8.19 -24.50 -5.67
CA MET A 97 7.80 -25.68 -6.45
C MET A 97 7.34 -25.25 -7.84
N THR A 98 8.23 -25.33 -8.81
CA THR A 98 7.86 -25.32 -10.23
C THR A 98 7.65 -26.77 -10.66
N PRO A 99 6.51 -27.10 -11.28
CA PRO A 99 6.52 -27.93 -12.47
C PRO A 99 6.30 -27.03 -13.69
N ALA A 100 7.07 -27.29 -14.74
CA ALA A 100 6.96 -26.58 -16.01
C ALA A 100 5.51 -26.59 -16.51
N LEU A 101 4.93 -25.41 -16.76
CA LEU A 101 3.64 -25.31 -17.44
C LEU A 101 3.81 -25.74 -18.92
N PRO A 102 2.91 -26.57 -19.46
CA PRO A 102 2.85 -26.79 -20.90
C PRO A 102 2.39 -25.50 -21.59
N SER A 103 3.01 -25.19 -22.73
CA SER A 103 2.63 -24.07 -23.60
C SER A 103 1.15 -24.16 -23.97
N GLN A 104 0.34 -23.19 -23.53
CA GLN A 104 -1.05 -23.05 -23.97
C GLN A 104 -1.19 -22.04 -25.12
N PRO A 105 -2.22 -22.21 -25.99
CA PRO A 105 -2.26 -21.60 -27.30
C PRO A 105 -2.61 -20.10 -27.24
N LYS A 106 -2.14 -19.39 -28.26
CA LYS A 106 -2.60 -18.05 -28.62
C LYS A 106 -4.08 -18.14 -28.95
N ASP A 107 -4.96 -17.73 -28.03
CA ASP A 107 -6.27 -17.11 -28.28
C ASP A 107 -7.01 -16.84 -26.95
N ALA A 108 -6.49 -15.90 -26.16
CA ALA A 108 -7.18 -15.36 -24.98
C ALA A 108 -8.10 -14.16 -25.32
N ARG A 109 -8.61 -14.08 -26.56
CA ARG A 109 -9.65 -13.13 -26.96
C ARG A 109 -10.99 -13.84 -26.91
N ASN A 110 -11.62 -13.91 -25.74
CA ASN A 110 -13.08 -13.97 -25.53
C ASN A 110 -13.45 -14.45 -24.11
N LEU A 111 -13.16 -13.63 -23.09
CA LEU A 111 -13.79 -13.76 -21.76
C LEU A 111 -14.57 -12.50 -21.38
N ARG A 112 -15.14 -11.81 -22.39
CA ARG A 112 -16.09 -10.71 -22.20
C ARG A 112 -17.50 -11.28 -22.26
N GLY A 113 -18.05 -11.57 -21.09
CA GLY A 113 -19.46 -11.88 -20.89
C GLY A 113 -19.86 -11.42 -19.49
N ASP A 114 -20.88 -10.57 -19.43
CA ASP A 114 -21.53 -10.18 -18.19
C ASP A 114 -22.21 -11.43 -17.62
N ASN A 115 -21.69 -11.96 -16.51
CA ASN A 115 -22.12 -13.24 -15.97
C ASN A 115 -22.92 -13.02 -14.67
N PRO A 116 -24.25 -13.22 -14.68
CA PRO A 116 -25.11 -13.02 -13.51
C PRO A 116 -24.71 -13.87 -12.29
N SER A 117 -24.06 -15.02 -12.50
CA SER A 117 -23.56 -15.87 -11.40
C SER A 117 -22.39 -15.25 -10.64
N ARG A 118 -21.68 -14.25 -11.22
CA ARG A 118 -20.63 -13.50 -10.51
C ARG A 118 -21.21 -12.64 -9.39
N LYS A 119 -22.30 -11.88 -9.64
CA LYS A 119 -22.93 -11.02 -8.61
C LYS A 119 -23.41 -11.85 -7.41
N ALA A 120 -24.03 -13.00 -7.66
CA ALA A 120 -24.46 -13.93 -6.61
C ALA A 120 -23.26 -14.55 -5.84
N SER A 121 -22.18 -14.89 -6.54
CA SER A 121 -20.94 -15.40 -5.93
C SER A 121 -20.26 -14.36 -5.02
N TYR A 122 -20.25 -13.09 -5.41
CA TYR A 122 -19.68 -12.00 -4.59
C TYR A 122 -20.51 -11.73 -3.32
N ALA A 123 -21.84 -11.71 -3.43
CA ALA A 123 -22.72 -11.57 -2.26
C ALA A 123 -22.54 -12.74 -1.27
N ALA A 124 -22.41 -13.96 -1.78
CA ALA A 124 -22.15 -15.15 -0.96
C ALA A 124 -20.76 -15.12 -0.31
N GLN A 125 -19.71 -14.73 -1.06
CA GLN A 125 -18.35 -14.60 -0.53
C GLN A 125 -18.26 -13.52 0.55
N ARG A 126 -18.92 -12.37 0.36
CA ARG A 126 -19.00 -11.29 1.36
C ARG A 126 -19.65 -11.78 2.66
N LYS A 127 -20.74 -12.57 2.56
CA LYS A 127 -21.42 -13.16 3.72
C LYS A 127 -20.55 -14.20 4.43
N ALA A 128 -19.78 -15.00 3.69
CA ALA A 128 -18.87 -16.01 4.24
C ALA A 128 -17.63 -15.40 4.91
N ASN A 129 -17.06 -14.33 4.34
CA ASN A 129 -15.94 -13.62 4.94
C ASN A 129 -16.36 -12.96 6.27
N ARG A 130 -17.55 -12.32 6.28
CA ARG A 130 -18.13 -11.71 7.49
C ARG A 130 -18.36 -12.73 8.61
N SER A 131 -18.81 -13.95 8.29
CA SER A 131 -19.01 -15.00 9.30
C SER A 131 -17.71 -15.61 9.83
N GLN A 132 -16.66 -15.72 9.00
CA GLN A 132 -15.35 -16.18 9.45
C GLN A 132 -14.62 -15.15 10.33
N ALA A 133 -14.79 -13.85 10.06
CA ALA A 133 -14.25 -12.78 10.89
C ALA A 133 -14.92 -12.73 12.27
N GLN A 134 -16.26 -12.87 12.33
CA GLN A 134 -17.00 -12.97 13.60
C GLN A 134 -16.60 -14.20 14.43
N ALA A 135 -16.30 -15.34 13.80
CA ALA A 135 -15.82 -16.53 14.49
C ALA A 135 -14.41 -16.34 15.10
N LYS A 136 -13.57 -15.47 14.52
CA LYS A 136 -12.27 -15.10 15.09
C LYS A 136 -12.39 -14.15 16.27
N GLN A 137 -13.50 -13.42 16.45
CA GLN A 137 -13.65 -12.49 17.56
C GLN A 137 -13.93 -13.20 18.89
N GLY A 138 -14.57 -14.38 18.87
CA GLY A 138 -14.86 -15.19 20.07
C GLY A 138 -13.66 -15.92 20.69
N THR A 139 -12.45 -15.77 20.15
CA THR A 139 -11.22 -16.38 20.69
C THR A 139 -10.27 -15.39 21.37
N TRP A 140 -10.60 -14.08 21.38
CA TRP A 140 -9.76 -13.03 21.97
C TRP A 140 -10.27 -12.50 23.32
N ASP A 141 -11.46 -12.92 23.76
CA ASP A 141 -12.08 -12.47 25.02
C ASP A 141 -11.53 -13.17 26.29
N GLN A 142 -10.45 -13.96 26.20
CA GLN A 142 -9.90 -14.71 27.35
C GLN A 142 -8.53 -14.25 27.87
N GLU A 143 -7.85 -13.27 27.24
CA GLU A 143 -6.51 -12.84 27.68
C GLU A 143 -6.32 -11.32 27.76
N ALA A 144 -7.32 -10.59 28.28
CA ALA A 144 -7.13 -9.19 28.67
C ALA A 144 -7.86 -8.90 29.99
N SER A 145 -7.35 -9.50 31.07
CA SER A 145 -7.57 -9.00 32.42
C SER A 145 -6.26 -8.40 32.93
N GLU A 146 -6.18 -7.07 32.99
CA GLU A 146 -5.46 -6.30 34.00
C GLU A 146 -5.79 -4.80 33.82
N ASP A 147 -6.53 -4.28 34.80
CA ASP A 147 -7.02 -2.91 34.92
C ASP A 147 -5.89 -1.89 35.20
N ALA A 148 -5.99 -0.68 34.61
CA ALA A 148 -5.91 0.60 35.35
C ALA A 148 -6.18 1.84 34.44
N ASP A 149 -7.20 2.62 34.82
CA ASP A 149 -7.29 4.09 34.72
C ASP A 149 -7.60 4.81 33.40
N LEU A 150 -8.65 4.38 32.68
CA LEU A 150 -9.28 5.21 31.63
C LEU A 150 -10.33 6.20 32.15
N ASP A 151 -10.93 5.96 33.32
CA ASP A 151 -11.97 6.82 33.89
C ASP A 151 -11.43 8.10 34.56
N GLU A 152 -10.16 8.09 35.00
CA GLU A 152 -9.51 9.25 35.61
C GLU A 152 -9.10 10.29 34.56
N LEU A 153 -8.69 9.86 33.37
CA LEU A 153 -8.41 10.72 32.21
C LEU A 153 -9.69 11.42 31.68
N ARG A 154 -10.85 10.76 31.80
CA ARG A 154 -12.12 11.30 31.32
C ARG A 154 -12.65 12.43 32.19
N ARG A 155 -12.46 12.35 33.52
CA ARG A 155 -12.80 13.43 34.45
C ARG A 155 -11.94 14.68 34.31
N LEU A 156 -10.70 14.53 33.86
CA LEU A 156 -9.75 15.63 33.67
C LEU A 156 -10.05 16.50 32.43
N LEU A 157 -10.76 15.94 31.44
CA LEU A 157 -11.13 16.63 30.20
C LEU A 157 -12.49 17.35 30.27
N GLU A 158 -13.32 17.07 31.29
CA GLU A 158 -14.66 17.64 31.48
C GLU A 158 -14.70 18.76 32.54
N GLY A 159 -13.70 19.67 32.54
CA GLY A 159 -13.69 20.89 33.36
C GLY A 159 -14.59 22.01 32.80
N PRO A 160 -15.09 22.95 33.64
CA PRO A 160 -16.19 23.84 33.30
C PRO A 160 -15.77 24.96 32.33
N GLY A 161 -15.97 24.71 31.04
CA GLY A 161 -15.69 25.66 29.97
C GLY A 161 -16.31 25.26 28.62
N ALA A 162 -17.49 24.65 28.62
CA ALA A 162 -18.19 24.28 27.39
C ALA A 162 -19.33 25.27 27.10
N LEU A 163 -18.98 26.41 26.51
CA LEU A 163 -19.93 27.25 25.76
C LEU A 163 -19.59 27.08 24.28
N LEU A 164 -20.36 26.21 23.61
CA LEU A 164 -20.73 26.20 22.18
C LEU A 164 -21.11 24.77 21.79
N ASN A 165 -22.34 24.37 22.13
CA ASN A 165 -23.08 23.31 21.43
C ASN A 165 -24.57 23.47 21.74
N THR A 166 -25.17 24.48 21.12
CA THR A 166 -26.63 24.60 21.01
C THR A 166 -26.97 25.13 19.64
N LEU A 167 -26.99 24.24 18.64
CA LEU A 167 -27.74 24.27 17.37
C LEU A 167 -27.37 22.94 16.66
N GLU A 168 -28.20 22.00 16.26
CA GLU A 168 -29.64 21.73 16.28
C GLU A 168 -29.74 20.19 16.18
N ASN A 169 -30.44 19.54 17.12
CA ASN A 169 -30.86 18.15 16.99
C ASN A 169 -32.22 18.15 16.30
N ASP A 170 -32.23 17.83 15.00
CA ASP A 170 -33.47 17.52 14.29
C ASP A 170 -33.72 15.99 14.43
N PRO A 171 -34.82 15.55 15.06
CA PRO A 171 -35.00 14.14 15.45
C PRO A 171 -35.50 13.22 14.32
N GLU A 172 -35.50 13.68 13.05
CA GLU A 172 -35.98 12.91 11.89
C GLU A 172 -34.90 12.61 10.81
N ALA A 173 -33.62 12.83 11.09
CA ALA A 173 -32.56 12.28 10.23
C ALA A 173 -32.30 10.80 10.62
N PRO A 174 -32.47 9.82 9.72
CA PRO A 174 -32.09 8.44 10.02
C PRO A 174 -30.61 8.44 10.39
N ALA A 175 -30.26 7.80 11.51
CA ALA A 175 -28.88 7.63 11.93
C ALA A 175 -28.08 7.00 10.77
N ALA A 176 -27.36 7.83 10.02
CA ALA A 176 -26.56 7.37 8.90
C ALA A 176 -25.51 6.42 9.49
N CYS A 177 -25.55 5.14 9.12
CA CYS A 177 -24.45 4.22 9.39
C CYS A 177 -23.17 4.91 8.94
N ALA A 178 -22.21 5.07 9.85
CA ALA A 178 -20.97 5.79 9.60
C ALA A 178 -20.14 5.05 8.54
N ARG A 179 -20.35 5.37 7.25
CA ARG A 179 -19.70 4.72 6.11
C ARG A 179 -18.25 5.18 6.01
N ARG A 180 -17.32 4.23 5.93
CA ARG A 180 -15.87 4.51 5.85
C ARG A 180 -15.34 4.18 4.47
N LEU A 181 -14.54 5.09 3.92
CA LEU A 181 -13.95 4.98 2.58
C LEU A 181 -12.42 4.90 2.66
N LEU A 182 -11.85 3.97 1.89
CA LEU A 182 -10.41 3.90 1.66
C LEU A 182 -10.08 4.35 0.23
N VAL A 183 -9.19 5.33 0.10
CA VAL A 183 -8.64 5.80 -1.18
C VAL A 183 -7.20 5.33 -1.31
N ILE A 184 -6.89 4.55 -2.35
CA ILE A 184 -5.58 3.95 -2.58
C ILE A 184 -4.96 4.49 -3.87
N ASN A 185 -3.76 5.05 -3.75
CA ASN A 185 -3.01 5.67 -4.83
C ASN A 185 -1.72 4.88 -5.10
N GLY A 186 -1.59 4.42 -6.33
CA GLY A 186 -0.47 3.62 -6.81
C GLY A 186 0.81 4.42 -7.07
N PRO A 187 1.75 3.83 -7.81
CA PRO A 187 3.08 4.37 -7.96
C PRO A 187 3.10 5.71 -8.69
N ASN A 188 4.05 6.56 -8.28
CA ASN A 188 4.34 7.90 -8.80
C ASN A 188 3.27 8.97 -8.57
N LEU A 189 2.11 8.64 -7.99
CA LEU A 189 1.10 9.66 -7.66
C LEU A 189 1.56 10.61 -6.54
N ASN A 190 2.54 10.22 -5.73
CA ASN A 190 3.20 11.12 -4.79
C ASN A 190 4.01 12.25 -5.48
N MET A 191 4.22 12.16 -6.80
CA MET A 191 4.98 13.15 -7.58
C MET A 191 4.09 14.14 -8.34
N LEU A 192 2.76 14.12 -8.12
CA LEU A 192 1.84 15.11 -8.68
C LEU A 192 2.27 16.54 -8.29
N GLY A 193 2.19 17.48 -9.23
CA GLY A 193 2.58 18.88 -9.06
C GLY A 193 4.09 19.15 -9.08
N VAL A 194 4.95 18.11 -9.05
CA VAL A 194 6.43 18.27 -9.03
C VAL A 194 7.03 18.13 -10.43
N ARG A 195 6.48 17.26 -11.26
CA ARG A 195 7.05 16.95 -12.57
C ARG A 195 6.42 17.81 -13.65
N GLU A 196 7.25 18.62 -14.32
CA GLU A 196 6.88 19.43 -15.49
C GLU A 196 5.50 20.13 -15.29
N PRO A 197 5.35 20.95 -14.23
CA PRO A 197 4.04 21.46 -13.79
C PRO A 197 3.33 22.31 -14.85
N ASP A 198 4.08 22.94 -15.76
CA ASP A 198 3.53 23.67 -16.90
C ASP A 198 2.79 22.76 -17.91
N ILE A 199 3.05 21.44 -17.87
CA ILE A 199 2.46 20.43 -18.75
C ILE A 199 1.38 19.61 -18.02
N TYR A 200 1.59 19.28 -16.74
CA TYR A 200 0.73 18.35 -15.98
C TYR A 200 -0.14 19.01 -14.90
N GLY A 201 -0.02 20.34 -14.74
CA GLY A 201 -0.72 21.10 -13.72
C GLY A 201 0.08 21.23 -12.42
N HIS A 202 -0.34 22.19 -11.60
CA HIS A 202 0.30 22.50 -10.32
C HIS A 202 -0.32 21.73 -9.13
N GLU A 203 -1.40 20.99 -9.36
CA GLU A 203 -2.08 20.26 -8.30
C GLU A 203 -1.20 19.13 -7.76
N THR A 204 -1.01 19.13 -6.45
CA THR A 204 -0.14 18.21 -5.72
C THR A 204 -0.89 16.99 -5.22
N TYR A 205 -0.16 15.99 -4.72
CA TYR A 205 -0.77 14.88 -3.99
C TYR A 205 -1.52 15.34 -2.73
N SER A 206 -1.07 16.41 -2.07
CA SER A 206 -1.78 16.97 -0.91
C SER A 206 -3.15 17.52 -1.32
N ASP A 207 -3.21 18.26 -2.43
CA ASP A 207 -4.47 18.81 -2.94
C ASP A 207 -5.46 17.69 -3.30
N LEU A 208 -4.96 16.57 -3.83
CA LEU A 208 -5.78 15.39 -4.09
C LEU A 208 -6.36 14.79 -2.80
N VAL A 209 -5.56 14.70 -1.74
CA VAL A 209 -6.00 14.19 -0.43
C VAL A 209 -7.08 15.09 0.15
N ASP A 210 -6.89 16.41 0.13
CA ASP A 210 -7.86 17.38 0.60
C ASP A 210 -9.18 17.29 -0.18
N LEU A 211 -9.09 17.16 -1.52
CA LEU A 211 -10.25 16.94 -2.38
C LEU A 211 -10.97 15.64 -2.05
N CYS A 212 -10.25 14.55 -1.75
CA CYS A 212 -10.85 13.28 -1.36
C CYS A 212 -11.63 13.38 -0.04
N HIS A 213 -11.10 14.10 0.95
CA HIS A 213 -11.82 14.34 2.21
C HIS A 213 -13.10 15.16 1.99
N LEU A 214 -13.01 16.24 1.20
CA LEU A 214 -14.16 17.08 0.88
C LEU A 214 -15.25 16.33 0.11
N GLU A 215 -14.88 15.64 -0.97
CA GLU A 215 -15.83 14.92 -1.81
C GLU A 215 -16.40 13.68 -1.13
N GLY A 216 -15.62 12.99 -0.28
CA GLY A 216 -16.11 11.85 0.47
C GLY A 216 -17.14 12.26 1.52
N ALA A 217 -16.93 13.37 2.22
CA ALA A 217 -17.94 13.94 3.12
C ALA A 217 -19.22 14.31 2.35
N ARG A 218 -19.10 14.95 1.18
CA ARG A 218 -20.24 15.27 0.30
C ARG A 218 -20.98 14.04 -0.21
N ALA A 219 -20.28 12.93 -0.41
CA ALA A 219 -20.85 11.66 -0.83
C ALA A 219 -21.47 10.85 0.33
N GLY A 220 -21.38 11.34 1.57
CA GLY A 220 -21.98 10.70 2.75
C GLY A 220 -21.07 9.68 3.46
N PHE A 221 -19.76 9.74 3.24
CA PHE A 221 -18.79 8.98 4.03
C PHE A 221 -18.40 9.78 5.28
N SER A 222 -18.47 9.15 6.45
CA SER A 222 -18.09 9.76 7.73
C SER A 222 -16.58 9.80 7.93
N GLU A 223 -15.84 8.90 7.27
CA GLU A 223 -14.39 8.83 7.31
C GLU A 223 -13.85 8.51 5.92
N VAL A 224 -12.80 9.23 5.51
CA VAL A 224 -12.03 8.94 4.30
C VAL A 224 -10.58 8.79 4.72
N ARG A 225 -9.96 7.67 4.39
CA ARG A 225 -8.52 7.47 4.56
C ARG A 225 -7.85 7.41 3.20
N CYS A 226 -6.84 8.25 3.00
CA CYS A 226 -6.01 8.22 1.80
C CYS A 226 -4.69 7.48 2.08
N PHE A 227 -4.30 6.57 1.19
CA PHE A 227 -3.06 5.81 1.24
C PHE A 227 -2.36 5.88 -0.12
N GLN A 228 -1.05 6.09 -0.14
CA GLN A 228 -0.24 6.05 -1.36
C GLN A 228 0.96 5.13 -1.17
N SER A 229 1.30 4.36 -2.21
CA SER A 229 2.54 3.61 -2.22
C SER A 229 3.08 3.33 -3.62
N ASN A 230 4.41 3.34 -3.71
CA ASN A 230 5.16 2.87 -4.87
C ASN A 230 5.43 1.36 -4.84
N HIS A 231 4.94 0.66 -3.82
CA HIS A 231 5.16 -0.77 -3.62
C HIS A 231 3.85 -1.55 -3.75
N GLU A 232 3.76 -2.42 -4.76
CA GLU A 232 2.61 -3.31 -4.99
C GLU A 232 2.19 -4.08 -3.73
N GLY A 233 3.15 -4.69 -3.01
CA GLY A 233 2.87 -5.45 -1.80
C GLY A 233 2.19 -4.62 -0.70
N ALA A 234 2.58 -3.35 -0.55
CA ALA A 234 1.95 -2.47 0.43
C ALA A 234 0.50 -2.11 0.05
N ILE A 235 0.21 -1.99 -1.26
CA ILE A 235 -1.17 -1.80 -1.74
C ILE A 235 -1.99 -3.06 -1.46
N VAL A 236 -1.42 -4.24 -1.71
CA VAL A 236 -2.06 -5.54 -1.41
C VAL A 236 -2.36 -5.67 0.08
N ASP A 237 -1.38 -5.38 0.94
CA ASP A 237 -1.55 -5.46 2.39
C ASP A 237 -2.64 -4.47 2.86
N VAL A 238 -2.63 -3.22 2.37
CA VAL A 238 -3.68 -2.22 2.70
C VAL A 238 -5.07 -2.62 2.21
N ILE A 239 -5.17 -3.29 1.05
CA ILE A 239 -6.46 -3.84 0.59
C ILE A 239 -6.94 -4.93 1.55
N GLN A 240 -6.05 -5.82 2.00
CA GLN A 240 -6.40 -6.91 2.93
C GLN A 240 -6.83 -6.37 4.30
N ASP A 241 -6.10 -5.38 4.83
CA ASP A 241 -6.40 -4.70 6.08
C ASP A 241 -7.71 -3.90 6.03
N ALA A 242 -8.24 -3.65 4.83
CA ALA A 242 -9.49 -2.94 4.66
C ALA A 242 -10.73 -3.77 5.01
N LEU A 243 -10.59 -5.10 5.06
CA LEU A 243 -11.68 -6.02 5.34
C LEU A 243 -12.29 -5.73 6.73
N ASP A 244 -13.62 -5.62 6.79
CA ASP A 244 -14.41 -5.27 7.98
C ASP A 244 -14.10 -3.89 8.60
N VAL A 245 -13.18 -3.11 8.02
CA VAL A 245 -12.86 -1.74 8.43
C VAL A 245 -13.54 -0.73 7.52
N TYR A 246 -13.44 -0.90 6.20
CA TYR A 246 -13.98 0.04 5.21
C TYR A 246 -15.16 -0.56 4.44
N ASP A 247 -16.09 0.30 4.05
CA ASP A 247 -17.29 -0.08 3.29
C ASP A 247 -17.06 -0.03 1.78
N ALA A 248 -16.10 0.79 1.33
CA ALA A 248 -15.82 1.02 -0.08
C ALA A 248 -14.34 1.38 -0.32
N ILE A 249 -13.88 1.15 -1.55
CA ILE A 249 -12.52 1.47 -2.00
C ILE A 249 -12.57 2.32 -3.27
N VAL A 250 -11.89 3.47 -3.27
CA VAL A 250 -11.46 4.13 -4.52
C VAL A 250 -10.00 3.75 -4.74
N ILE A 251 -9.65 3.25 -5.93
CA ILE A 251 -8.27 2.88 -6.24
C ILE A 251 -7.82 3.51 -7.55
N ASN A 252 -6.75 4.31 -7.50
CA ASN A 252 -5.96 4.64 -8.67
C ASN A 252 -4.67 3.80 -8.67
N PRO A 253 -4.68 2.63 -9.32
CA PRO A 253 -3.52 1.73 -9.35
C PRO A 253 -2.34 2.28 -10.18
N ALA A 254 -2.51 3.41 -10.89
CA ALA A 254 -1.54 3.96 -11.83
C ALA A 254 -0.98 2.87 -12.76
N ALA A 255 0.34 2.76 -12.88
CA ALA A 255 0.98 1.79 -13.75
C ALA A 255 0.65 0.32 -13.40
N TYR A 256 0.33 0.01 -12.14
CA TYR A 256 0.03 -1.35 -11.73
C TYR A 256 -1.27 -1.89 -12.28
N THR A 257 -2.15 -1.04 -12.81
CA THR A 257 -3.35 -1.56 -13.48
C THR A 257 -3.01 -2.47 -14.66
N HIS A 258 -1.90 -2.19 -15.34
CA HIS A 258 -1.48 -2.90 -16.54
C HIS A 258 -0.70 -4.18 -16.25
N THR A 259 -0.28 -4.40 -14.99
CA THR A 259 0.69 -5.46 -14.66
C THR A 259 0.33 -6.30 -13.44
N SER A 260 -0.42 -5.75 -12.49
CA SER A 260 -0.62 -6.38 -11.18
C SER A 260 -1.85 -7.29 -11.15
N VAL A 261 -1.58 -8.59 -11.29
CA VAL A 261 -2.56 -9.63 -10.93
C VAL A 261 -2.74 -9.72 -9.41
N ALA A 262 -1.72 -9.37 -8.63
CA ALA A 262 -1.79 -9.44 -7.17
C ALA A 262 -2.81 -8.45 -6.57
N ILE A 263 -2.85 -7.20 -7.07
CA ILE A 263 -3.84 -6.20 -6.64
C ILE A 263 -5.25 -6.63 -7.06
N LEU A 264 -5.40 -7.17 -8.28
CA LEU A 264 -6.66 -7.75 -8.75
C LEU A 264 -7.17 -8.84 -7.79
N ASP A 265 -6.32 -9.80 -7.45
CA ASP A 265 -6.70 -10.91 -6.57
C ASP A 265 -6.99 -10.45 -5.14
N ALA A 266 -6.25 -9.45 -4.64
CA ALA A 266 -6.51 -8.84 -3.33
C ALA A 266 -7.90 -8.18 -3.27
N LEU A 267 -8.27 -7.37 -4.29
CA LEU A 267 -9.59 -6.73 -4.36
C LEU A 267 -10.72 -7.77 -4.44
N LYS A 268 -10.53 -8.84 -5.22
CA LYS A 268 -11.49 -9.95 -5.30
C LYS A 268 -11.64 -10.70 -3.98
N ALA A 269 -10.54 -10.91 -3.25
CA ALA A 269 -10.54 -11.64 -1.99
C ALA A 269 -11.33 -10.91 -0.91
N VAL A 270 -11.19 -9.58 -0.80
CA VAL A 270 -11.91 -8.78 0.19
C VAL A 270 -13.37 -8.51 -0.20
N ALA A 271 -13.67 -8.50 -1.50
CA ALA A 271 -15.03 -8.29 -2.03
C ALA A 271 -15.72 -7.01 -1.52
N ILE A 272 -14.92 -5.98 -1.21
CA ILE A 272 -15.38 -4.63 -0.90
C ILE A 272 -15.67 -3.91 -2.23
N PRO A 273 -16.81 -3.21 -2.39
CA PRO A 273 -17.10 -2.43 -3.58
C PRO A 273 -15.96 -1.45 -3.89
N ALA A 274 -15.38 -1.58 -5.07
CA ALA A 274 -14.24 -0.77 -5.49
C ALA A 274 -14.50 -0.04 -6.81
N VAL A 275 -14.07 1.22 -6.94
CA VAL A 275 -14.05 1.94 -8.21
C VAL A 275 -12.62 2.28 -8.60
N GLU A 276 -12.25 1.91 -9.82
CA GLU A 276 -10.93 2.25 -10.40
C GLU A 276 -10.96 3.69 -10.93
N VAL A 277 -9.92 4.47 -10.64
CA VAL A 277 -9.77 5.85 -11.11
C VAL A 277 -8.46 6.04 -11.87
N HIS A 278 -8.51 6.77 -12.98
CA HIS A 278 -7.33 7.27 -13.70
C HIS A 278 -7.48 8.76 -13.96
N ILE A 279 -6.50 9.56 -13.53
CA ILE A 279 -6.49 11.03 -13.72
C ILE A 279 -6.48 11.38 -15.22
N SER A 280 -5.72 10.63 -16.01
CA SER A 280 -5.64 10.78 -17.48
C SER A 280 -6.50 9.73 -18.17
N ASP A 281 -6.92 10.04 -19.39
CA ASP A 281 -7.52 9.01 -20.23
C ASP A 281 -6.41 8.04 -20.69
N VAL A 282 -6.53 6.78 -20.28
CA VAL A 282 -5.58 5.72 -20.67
C VAL A 282 -5.93 5.09 -22.02
N SER A 283 -7.13 5.35 -22.56
CA SER A 283 -7.60 4.76 -23.82
C SER A 283 -6.91 5.38 -25.05
N GLU A 284 -6.47 6.64 -24.94
CA GLU A 284 -5.74 7.35 -26.00
C GLU A 284 -4.22 7.10 -25.96
N ARG A 285 -3.75 6.23 -25.05
CA ARG A 285 -2.33 5.95 -24.85
C ARG A 285 -1.88 4.65 -25.52
N GLU A 286 -0.62 4.29 -25.34
CA GLU A 286 0.01 3.12 -25.96
C GLU A 286 -0.76 1.83 -25.67
N ASP A 287 -0.74 0.84 -26.58
CA ASP A 287 -1.52 -0.40 -26.49
C ASP A 287 -1.43 -1.11 -25.12
N PHE A 288 -0.24 -1.11 -24.50
CA PHE A 288 -0.04 -1.75 -23.20
C PHE A 288 -0.78 -1.03 -22.06
N ARG A 289 -1.11 0.26 -22.21
CA ARG A 289 -1.88 1.05 -21.24
C ARG A 289 -3.39 0.89 -21.38
N GLN A 290 -3.86 0.27 -22.45
CA GLN A 290 -5.28 -0.02 -22.63
C GLN A 290 -5.75 -1.25 -21.84
N VAL A 291 -4.81 -2.08 -21.36
CA VAL A 291 -5.08 -3.26 -20.53
C VAL A 291 -5.17 -2.87 -19.06
N SER A 292 -6.27 -3.22 -18.38
CA SER A 292 -6.41 -3.09 -16.93
C SER A 292 -6.84 -4.43 -16.33
N TYR A 293 -5.99 -5.00 -15.47
CA TYR A 293 -6.33 -6.18 -14.67
C TYR A 293 -7.30 -5.81 -13.55
N VAL A 294 -7.03 -4.68 -12.89
CA VAL A 294 -7.77 -4.17 -11.73
C VAL A 294 -9.24 -3.91 -12.06
N ARG A 295 -9.53 -3.40 -13.27
CA ARG A 295 -10.89 -3.13 -13.76
C ARG A 295 -11.86 -4.29 -13.54
N SER A 296 -11.39 -5.53 -13.66
CA SER A 296 -12.24 -6.71 -13.53
C SER A 296 -12.70 -7.02 -12.10
N ALA A 297 -12.09 -6.38 -11.08
CA ALA A 297 -12.54 -6.44 -9.68
C ALA A 297 -13.40 -5.23 -9.27
N CYS A 298 -13.40 -4.15 -10.05
CA CYS A 298 -14.10 -2.91 -9.72
C CYS A 298 -15.53 -2.92 -10.26
N VAL A 299 -16.44 -2.23 -9.55
CA VAL A 299 -17.84 -2.06 -9.97
C VAL A 299 -17.98 -1.03 -11.10
N ALA A 300 -17.03 -0.10 -11.19
CA ALA A 300 -16.92 0.89 -12.25
C ALA A 300 -15.45 1.34 -12.42
N THR A 301 -15.19 2.02 -13.54
CA THR A 301 -13.92 2.70 -13.80
C THR A 301 -14.22 4.14 -14.24
N VAL A 302 -13.54 5.12 -13.66
CA VAL A 302 -13.58 6.54 -14.04
C VAL A 302 -12.20 6.93 -14.60
N MET A 303 -12.13 7.57 -15.76
CA MET A 303 -10.86 7.91 -16.42
C MET A 303 -10.95 9.28 -17.08
N GLY A 304 -9.84 10.04 -17.09
CA GLY A 304 -9.73 11.28 -17.87
C GLY A 304 -10.42 12.51 -17.27
N GLU A 305 -11.02 12.38 -16.08
CA GLU A 305 -11.69 13.49 -15.38
C GLU A 305 -10.76 14.27 -14.43
N GLY A 306 -9.44 14.05 -14.51
CA GLY A 306 -8.49 14.68 -13.59
C GLY A 306 -8.77 14.30 -12.12
N PHE A 307 -8.67 15.27 -11.21
CA PHE A 307 -9.00 15.06 -9.79
C PHE A 307 -10.52 14.91 -9.56
N ALA A 308 -11.36 15.52 -10.40
CA ALA A 308 -12.81 15.41 -10.28
C ALA A 308 -13.31 13.95 -10.40
N GLY A 309 -12.54 13.10 -11.07
CA GLY A 309 -12.82 11.67 -11.18
C GLY A 309 -12.86 10.93 -9.84
N TYR A 310 -12.12 11.40 -8.82
CA TYR A 310 -12.19 10.81 -7.47
C TYR A 310 -13.55 11.09 -6.83
N GLY A 311 -14.05 12.33 -6.90
CA GLY A 311 -15.39 12.67 -6.40
C GLY A 311 -16.50 11.93 -7.16
N HIS A 312 -16.34 11.74 -8.48
CA HIS A 312 -17.27 10.92 -9.26
C HIS A 312 -17.27 9.46 -8.78
N ALA A 313 -16.10 8.85 -8.59
CA ALA A 313 -15.98 7.50 -8.06
C ALA A 313 -16.65 7.33 -6.68
N MET A 314 -16.49 8.30 -5.79
CA MET A 314 -17.13 8.31 -4.47
C MET A 314 -18.66 8.33 -4.57
N ARG A 315 -19.22 9.14 -5.47
CA ARG A 315 -20.67 9.17 -5.72
C ARG A 315 -21.21 7.84 -6.27
N ILE A 316 -20.45 7.17 -7.14
CA ILE A 316 -20.80 5.83 -7.64
C ILE A 316 -20.85 4.84 -6.48
N LEU A 317 -19.84 4.86 -5.60
CA LEU A 317 -19.77 3.97 -4.44
C LEU A 317 -20.88 4.22 -3.44
N ALA A 318 -21.20 5.48 -3.13
CA ALA A 318 -22.31 5.84 -2.24
C ALA A 318 -23.63 5.23 -2.73
N ARG A 319 -23.96 5.41 -4.02
CA ARG A 319 -25.15 4.81 -4.64
C ARG A 319 -25.11 3.27 -4.60
N CYS A 320 -23.95 2.68 -4.90
CA CYS A 320 -23.77 1.23 -4.84
C CYS A 320 -24.01 0.68 -3.43
N LEU A 321 -23.61 1.41 -2.39
CA LEU A 321 -23.86 1.02 -1.00
C LEU A 321 -25.34 1.18 -0.62
N ASP A 322 -26.02 2.22 -1.10
CA ASP A 322 -27.46 2.41 -0.89
C ASP A 322 -28.31 1.31 -1.53
N GLU A 323 -27.95 0.85 -2.74
CA GLU A 323 -28.65 -0.23 -3.44
C GLU A 323 -28.48 -1.61 -2.79
N ASN A 324 -27.45 -1.77 -1.96
CA ASN A 324 -27.10 -3.03 -1.28
C ASN A 324 -27.45 -3.04 0.22
N ALA A 325 -27.99 -1.94 0.76
CA ALA A 325 -28.45 -1.81 2.14
C ALA A 325 -29.84 -2.42 2.32
#